data_AF-A0A7X7JQ10-F1
#
_entry.id   AF-A0A7X7JQ10-F1
#
_cell.length_a   1.000
_cell.length_b   1.000
_cell.length_c   1.000
_cell.angle_alpha   90.00
_cell.angle_beta   90.00
_cell.angle_gamma   90.00
#
_symmetry.space_group_name_H-M   'P 1'
#
loop_
_entity.id
_entity.type
_entity.pdbx_description
1 polymer ?
#
loop_
_entity_poly.entity_id
_entity_poly.type
_entity_poly.pdbx_seq_one_letter_code
_entity_poly.pdbx_strand_id
1 'polypeptide(L)'
;MNRTACAGRSLDWLLIPGAVLGIVAAVTPWLSFRDNRLAAGQPVGLTDAAGPALSALILLVWIVCCALVFVRPGRRVDALLGSIGAAMLSLTLVAAGLGASHLVDGAPATARVSLGPGTWLSLAAAYIVLHAARSRLAIRPVLRFVVAAAGPIVILLMGMAGGFDDLSLMREYANTEQRFLTEIARHILLATSGVIIGATIAVPLGILATRSKRVERPVFAVTSAFETVPSLALFGLLMAPLTALSYAFPVLRDIGIRGVGAAPALIALVIYSLLPIVHNTYAGLRQIDPATLDAARGMGMSRSQVVWRVEFPLAAPVVGAG
;
A
#
# COMPACT_ATOMS: atom_id res chain seq x y z
N MET A 1 42.16 2.47 8.48
CA MET A 1 42.42 1.39 7.50
C MET A 1 41.17 1.17 6.66
N ASN A 2 41.16 1.73 5.44
CA ASN A 2 40.08 1.61 4.44
C ASN A 2 40.04 0.20 3.86
N ARG A 3 39.12 -0.64 4.33
CA ARG A 3 38.79 -1.92 3.70
C ARG A 3 37.27 -2.03 3.57
N THR A 4 36.69 -1.52 2.47
CA THR A 4 35.39 -1.96 1.89
C THR A 4 35.02 -1.07 0.69
N ALA A 5 35.77 -1.13 -0.41
CA ALA A 5 35.35 -0.45 -1.64
C ALA A 5 35.79 -1.19 -2.92
N CYS A 6 35.58 -2.50 -2.98
CA CYS A 6 35.55 -3.23 -4.24
C CYS A 6 34.85 -4.59 -4.08
N ALA A 7 33.71 -4.62 -3.38
CA ALA A 7 32.76 -5.70 -3.62
C ALA A 7 32.16 -5.43 -5.00
N GLY A 8 32.46 -6.28 -5.98
CA GLY A 8 31.96 -6.13 -7.34
C GLY A 8 30.45 -5.95 -7.31
N ARG A 9 29.95 -4.80 -7.78
CA ARG A 9 28.53 -4.60 -8.01
C ARG A 9 28.11 -5.57 -9.11
N SER A 10 27.52 -6.70 -8.73
CA SER A 10 26.96 -7.65 -9.68
C SER A 10 25.69 -7.08 -10.30
N LEU A 11 25.34 -7.57 -11.49
CA LEU A 11 24.12 -7.20 -12.20
C LEU A 11 22.89 -7.45 -11.32
N ASP A 12 21.94 -6.50 -11.27
CA ASP A 12 20.64 -6.78 -10.64
C ASP A 12 19.84 -7.64 -11.58
N TRP A 13 19.47 -8.83 -11.13
CA TRP A 13 18.56 -9.66 -11.89
C TRP A 13 17.17 -9.01 -11.98
N LEU A 14 16.82 -8.05 -11.12
CA LEU A 14 15.56 -7.30 -11.17
C LEU A 14 15.50 -6.24 -12.29
N LEU A 15 16.65 -5.71 -12.73
CA LEU A 15 16.68 -4.64 -13.75
C LEU A 15 16.33 -5.15 -15.16
N ILE A 16 16.76 -6.38 -15.48
CA ILE A 16 16.48 -7.03 -16.77
C ILE A 16 14.97 -7.21 -17.01
N PRO A 17 14.20 -7.88 -16.12
CA PRO A 17 12.76 -8.06 -16.32
C PRO A 17 12.04 -6.71 -16.31
N GLY A 18 12.46 -5.73 -15.50
CA GLY A 18 11.91 -4.38 -15.53
C GLY A 18 12.05 -3.72 -16.91
N ALA A 19 13.25 -3.74 -17.49
CA ALA A 19 13.51 -3.14 -18.80
C ALA A 19 12.78 -3.89 -19.94
N VAL A 20 12.79 -5.23 -19.92
CA VAL A 20 12.06 -6.07 -20.89
C VAL A 20 10.55 -5.83 -20.82
N LEU A 21 9.98 -5.78 -19.61
CA LEU A 21 8.56 -5.46 -19.41
C LEU A 21 8.21 -4.09 -19.99
N GLY A 22 9.10 -3.11 -19.93
CA GLY A 22 8.91 -1.80 -20.54
C GLY A 22 8.81 -1.83 -22.07
N ILE A 23 9.60 -2.68 -22.73
CA ILE A 23 9.50 -2.89 -24.20
C ILE A 23 8.18 -3.60 -24.54
N VAL A 24 7.82 -4.64 -23.79
CA VAL A 24 6.54 -5.35 -23.96
C VAL A 24 5.36 -4.43 -23.75
N ALA A 25 5.45 -3.52 -22.77
CA ALA A 25 4.42 -2.52 -22.50
C ALA A 25 4.15 -1.62 -23.71
N ALA A 26 5.16 -1.25 -24.48
CA ALA A 26 5.00 -0.35 -25.62
C ALA A 26 4.29 -0.99 -26.83
N VAL A 27 4.31 -2.32 -26.96
CA VAL A 27 3.65 -3.07 -28.04
C VAL A 27 2.30 -3.66 -27.65
N THR A 28 1.93 -3.60 -26.38
CA THR A 28 0.62 -4.04 -25.87
C THR A 28 -0.39 -2.88 -25.92
N PRO A 29 -1.71 -3.14 -25.94
CA PRO A 29 -2.71 -2.07 -25.93
C PRO A 29 -2.54 -1.13 -24.73
N TRP A 30 -2.40 0.17 -25.01
CA TRP A 30 -2.14 1.20 -24.00
C TRP A 30 -3.41 1.71 -23.35
N LEU A 31 -4.44 1.97 -24.13
CA LEU A 31 -5.75 2.39 -23.62
C LEU A 31 -6.83 1.43 -24.08
N SER A 32 -7.97 1.48 -23.41
CA SER A 32 -9.18 0.78 -23.83
C SER A 32 -10.32 1.79 -23.92
N PHE A 33 -10.83 1.99 -25.13
CA PHE A 33 -11.93 2.91 -25.43
C PHE A 33 -13.26 2.19 -25.46
N ARG A 34 -14.31 2.82 -24.94
CA ARG A 34 -15.70 2.33 -24.95
C ARG A 34 -16.65 3.49 -25.19
N ASP A 35 -17.66 3.30 -26.04
CA ASP A 35 -18.69 4.33 -26.30
C ASP A 35 -19.58 4.63 -25.08
N ASN A 36 -19.74 3.63 -24.20
CA ASN A 36 -20.46 3.75 -22.93
C ASN A 36 -20.00 2.67 -21.94
N ARG A 37 -20.55 2.68 -20.72
CA ARG A 37 -20.17 1.72 -19.66
C ARG A 37 -20.48 0.25 -19.98
N LEU A 38 -21.38 -0.03 -20.93
CA LEU A 38 -21.84 -1.38 -21.29
C LEU A 38 -21.14 -1.94 -22.53
N ALA A 39 -20.59 -1.06 -23.38
CA ALA A 39 -19.91 -1.45 -24.60
C ALA A 39 -18.61 -2.23 -24.30
N ALA A 40 -18.27 -3.16 -25.18
CA ALA A 40 -17.00 -3.87 -25.13
C ALA A 40 -15.83 -2.90 -25.39
N GLY A 41 -14.75 -3.07 -24.64
CA GLY A 41 -13.55 -2.24 -24.79
C GLY A 41 -12.79 -2.52 -26.08
N GLN A 42 -12.59 -1.49 -26.89
CA GLN A 42 -11.70 -1.55 -28.04
C GLN A 42 -10.26 -1.22 -27.60
N PRO A 43 -9.28 -2.08 -27.87
CA PRO A 43 -7.88 -1.82 -27.53
C PRO A 43 -7.32 -0.70 -28.41
N VAL A 44 -6.62 0.25 -27.80
CA VAL A 44 -5.95 1.35 -28.50
C VAL A 44 -4.45 1.23 -28.27
N GLY A 45 -3.67 1.22 -29.36
CA GLY A 45 -2.21 1.13 -29.31
C GLY A 45 -1.56 2.41 -28.78
N LEU A 46 -0.27 2.33 -28.44
CA LEU A 46 0.48 3.48 -27.93
C LEU A 46 0.48 4.66 -28.91
N THR A 47 0.70 4.40 -30.20
CA THR A 47 0.74 5.43 -31.26
C THR A 47 -0.59 6.14 -31.43
N ASP A 48 -1.70 5.39 -31.42
CA ASP A 48 -3.05 5.95 -31.60
C ASP A 48 -3.49 6.72 -30.35
N ALA A 49 -3.06 6.28 -29.16
CA ALA A 49 -3.33 6.98 -27.91
C ALA A 49 -2.49 8.27 -27.78
N ALA A 50 -1.16 8.15 -27.85
CA ALA A 50 -0.23 9.21 -27.45
C ALA A 50 0.33 10.03 -28.62
N GLY A 51 0.05 9.63 -29.87
CA GLY A 51 0.66 10.18 -31.07
C GLY A 51 2.07 9.64 -31.34
N PRO A 52 2.59 9.78 -32.56
CA PRO A 52 3.84 9.15 -32.99
C PRO A 52 5.07 9.68 -32.25
N ALA A 53 5.13 10.98 -31.94
CA ALA A 53 6.28 11.59 -31.28
C ALA A 53 6.47 11.07 -29.84
N LEU A 54 5.39 11.06 -29.04
CA LEU A 54 5.44 10.61 -27.65
C LEU A 54 5.67 9.08 -27.57
N SER A 55 5.10 8.34 -28.53
CA SER A 55 5.31 6.90 -28.66
C SER A 55 6.76 6.54 -28.96
N ALA A 56 7.39 7.27 -29.90
CA ALA A 56 8.80 7.12 -30.21
C ALA A 56 9.69 7.46 -29.01
N LEU A 57 9.35 8.49 -28.24
CA LEU A 57 10.06 8.86 -27.03
C LEU A 57 9.98 7.77 -25.95
N ILE A 58 8.79 7.24 -25.67
CA ILE A 58 8.59 6.15 -24.69
C ILE A 58 9.40 4.91 -25.10
N LEU A 59 9.30 4.51 -26.38
CA LEU A 59 10.07 3.38 -26.92
C LEU A 59 11.58 3.61 -26.81
N LEU A 60 12.05 4.79 -27.20
CA LEU A 60 13.47 5.14 -27.13
C LEU A 60 13.99 5.06 -25.69
N VAL A 61 13.24 5.59 -24.73
CA VAL A 61 13.66 5.55 -23.32
C VAL A 61 13.70 4.12 -22.79
N TRP A 62 12.75 3.25 -23.17
CA TRP A 62 12.81 1.83 -22.81
C TRP A 62 13.97 1.09 -23.48
N ILE A 63 14.28 1.39 -24.75
CA ILE A 63 15.44 0.81 -25.45
C ILE A 63 16.74 1.25 -24.77
N VAL A 64 16.86 2.53 -24.43
CA VAL A 64 18.01 3.06 -23.68
C VAL A 64 18.11 2.39 -22.31
N CYS A 65 16.99 2.21 -21.61
CA CYS A 65 16.95 1.47 -20.35
C CYS A 65 17.50 0.05 -20.53
N CYS A 66 17.00 -0.71 -21.51
CA CYS A 66 17.47 -2.06 -21.83
C CYS A 66 18.97 -2.10 -22.10
N ALA A 67 19.49 -1.17 -22.90
CA ALA A 67 20.93 -1.08 -23.19
C ALA A 67 21.76 -0.81 -21.93
N LEU A 68 21.30 0.12 -21.08
CA LEU A 68 22.00 0.52 -19.85
C LEU A 68 22.08 -0.59 -18.81
N VAL A 69 21.10 -1.51 -18.77
CA VAL A 69 21.13 -2.66 -17.84
C VAL A 69 22.36 -3.54 -18.07
N PHE A 70 22.86 -3.65 -19.30
CA PHE A 70 24.05 -4.47 -19.63
C PHE A 70 25.37 -3.70 -19.48
N VAL A 71 25.34 -2.39 -19.23
CA VAL A 71 26.55 -1.61 -18.98
C VAL A 71 27.10 -1.97 -17.59
N ARG A 72 28.43 -1.97 -17.44
CA ARG A 72 29.09 -2.28 -16.18
C ARG A 72 28.47 -1.50 -15.01
N PRO A 73 28.02 -2.18 -13.94
CA PRO A 73 27.35 -1.52 -12.83
C PRO A 73 28.22 -0.44 -12.19
N GLY A 74 27.65 0.75 -12.03
CA GLY A 74 28.36 1.91 -11.48
C GLY A 74 27.39 2.99 -11.04
N ARG A 75 27.81 3.85 -10.11
CA ARG A 75 26.96 4.89 -9.51
C ARG A 75 26.27 5.80 -10.52
N ARG A 76 26.94 6.10 -11.65
CA ARG A 76 26.36 6.90 -12.74
C ARG A 76 25.27 6.15 -13.51
N VAL A 77 25.49 4.86 -13.79
CA VAL A 77 24.52 3.99 -14.48
C VAL A 77 23.29 3.79 -13.59
N ASP A 78 23.48 3.49 -12.30
CA ASP A 78 22.37 3.33 -11.36
C ASP A 78 21.56 4.64 -11.21
N ALA A 79 22.23 5.81 -11.17
CA ALA A 79 21.55 7.09 -11.14
C ALA A 79 20.74 7.34 -12.42
N LEU A 80 21.30 7.03 -13.58
CA LEU A 80 20.62 7.18 -14.87
C LEU A 80 19.40 6.25 -14.98
N LEU A 81 19.55 4.98 -14.61
CA LEU A 81 18.44 4.03 -14.54
C LEU A 81 17.34 4.49 -13.57
N GLY A 82 17.72 5.02 -12.41
CA GLY A 82 16.77 5.60 -11.45
C GLY A 82 16.01 6.80 -12.02
N SER A 83 16.71 7.70 -12.71
CA SER A 83 16.09 8.84 -13.40
C SER A 83 15.17 8.38 -14.54
N ILE A 84 15.56 7.36 -15.30
CA ILE A 84 14.71 6.76 -16.34
C ILE A 84 13.43 6.18 -15.73
N GLY A 85 13.55 5.40 -14.65
CA GLY A 85 12.38 4.84 -13.96
C GLY A 85 11.43 5.92 -13.44
N ALA A 86 11.96 6.99 -12.84
CA ALA A 86 11.14 8.13 -12.40
C ALA A 86 10.48 8.87 -13.57
N ALA A 87 11.21 9.12 -14.66
CA ALA A 87 10.69 9.79 -15.85
C ALA A 87 9.62 8.94 -16.55
N MET A 88 9.80 7.63 -16.63
CA MET A 88 8.82 6.72 -17.22
C MET A 88 7.53 6.65 -16.42
N LEU A 89 7.56 6.69 -15.09
CA LEU A 89 6.33 6.78 -14.28
C LEU A 89 5.47 7.98 -14.69
N SER A 90 6.10 9.15 -14.84
CA SER A 90 5.41 10.36 -15.27
C SER A 90 4.99 10.31 -16.74
N LEU A 91 5.91 9.95 -17.65
CA LEU A 91 5.66 9.96 -19.09
C LEU A 91 4.53 9.01 -19.47
N THR A 92 4.46 7.84 -18.83
CA THR A 92 3.40 6.86 -19.04
C THR A 92 2.03 7.39 -18.64
N LEU A 93 1.94 8.09 -17.51
CA LEU A 93 0.67 8.72 -17.09
C LEU A 93 0.33 9.92 -17.97
N VAL A 94 1.32 10.73 -18.35
CA VAL A 94 1.12 11.85 -19.29
C VAL A 94 0.54 11.35 -20.61
N ALA A 95 1.14 10.33 -21.20
CA ALA A 95 0.66 9.71 -22.42
C ALA A 95 -0.75 9.13 -22.27
N ALA A 96 -1.06 8.51 -21.13
CA ALA A 96 -2.40 7.98 -20.86
C ALA A 96 -3.46 9.09 -20.73
N GLY A 97 -3.14 10.19 -20.05
CA GLY A 97 -4.03 11.34 -19.89
C GLY A 97 -4.31 12.05 -21.22
N LEU A 98 -3.24 12.42 -21.94
CA LEU A 98 -3.36 13.03 -23.27
C LEU A 98 -4.12 12.14 -24.26
N GLY A 99 -3.83 10.84 -24.26
CA GLY A 99 -4.54 9.90 -25.11
C GLY A 99 -6.01 9.72 -24.74
N ALA A 100 -6.36 9.82 -23.46
CA ALA A 100 -7.76 9.83 -23.04
C ALA A 100 -8.50 11.06 -23.56
N SER A 101 -7.91 12.26 -23.44
CA SER A 101 -8.50 13.49 -23.98
C SER A 101 -8.64 13.44 -25.50
N HIS A 102 -7.63 12.93 -26.22
CA HIS A 102 -7.68 12.79 -27.67
C HIS A 102 -8.77 11.82 -28.13
N LEU A 103 -8.93 10.67 -27.47
CA LEU A 103 -9.95 9.67 -27.83
C LEU A 103 -11.38 10.11 -27.48
N VAL A 104 -11.52 10.99 -26.50
CA VAL A 104 -12.82 11.55 -26.10
C VAL A 104 -13.24 12.70 -27.00
N ASP A 105 -12.30 13.42 -27.60
CA ASP A 105 -12.60 14.56 -28.46
C ASP A 105 -13.47 14.13 -29.66
N GLY A 106 -14.65 14.74 -29.80
CA GLY A 106 -15.66 14.34 -30.78
C GLY A 106 -16.43 13.05 -30.47
N ALA A 107 -16.15 12.36 -29.36
CA ALA A 107 -16.87 11.17 -28.92
C ALA A 107 -18.14 11.51 -28.09
N PRO A 108 -19.09 10.57 -27.93
CA PRO A 108 -20.24 10.77 -27.06
C PRO A 108 -19.84 11.07 -25.60
N ALA A 109 -20.61 11.88 -24.88
CA ALA A 109 -20.35 12.18 -23.46
C ALA A 109 -20.35 10.93 -22.54
N THR A 110 -20.97 9.84 -22.99
CA THR A 110 -20.96 8.55 -22.31
C THR A 110 -19.66 7.78 -22.48
N ALA A 111 -18.76 8.20 -23.38
CA ALA A 111 -17.52 7.50 -23.68
C ALA A 111 -16.64 7.34 -22.44
N ARG A 112 -15.89 6.24 -22.40
CA ARG A 112 -15.04 5.84 -21.29
C ARG A 112 -13.70 5.33 -21.83
N VAL A 113 -12.63 5.97 -21.39
CA VAL A 113 -11.25 5.54 -21.66
C VAL A 113 -10.63 4.99 -20.39
N SER A 114 -10.19 3.75 -20.41
CA SER A 114 -9.51 3.10 -19.28
C SER A 114 -8.07 2.76 -19.62
N LEU A 115 -7.22 2.66 -18.60
CA LEU A 115 -5.84 2.22 -18.76
C LEU A 115 -5.82 0.76 -19.24
N GLY A 116 -5.13 0.53 -20.34
CA GLY A 116 -4.90 -0.80 -20.90
C GLY A 116 -3.69 -1.50 -20.27
N PRO A 117 -3.46 -2.78 -20.62
CA PRO A 117 -2.34 -3.56 -20.10
C PRO A 117 -0.97 -2.89 -20.32
N GLY A 118 -0.76 -2.23 -21.46
CA GLY A 118 0.49 -1.55 -21.79
C GLY A 118 0.84 -0.43 -20.80
N THR A 119 -0.15 0.39 -20.40
CA THR A 119 0.09 1.42 -19.38
C THR A 119 0.45 0.79 -18.04
N TRP A 120 -0.30 -0.24 -17.58
CA TRP A 120 0.00 -0.92 -16.31
C TRP A 120 1.38 -1.59 -16.30
N LEU A 121 1.74 -2.27 -17.38
CA LEU A 121 3.05 -2.89 -17.54
C LEU A 121 4.17 -1.85 -17.56
N SER A 122 3.97 -0.72 -18.23
CA SER A 122 4.95 0.36 -18.25
C SER A 122 5.14 0.99 -16.86
N LEU A 123 4.06 1.19 -16.09
CA LEU A 123 4.15 1.67 -14.71
C LEU A 123 4.87 0.67 -13.79
N ALA A 124 4.55 -0.63 -13.92
CA ALA A 124 5.22 -1.68 -13.15
C ALA A 124 6.71 -1.76 -13.50
N ALA A 125 7.06 -1.73 -14.79
CA ALA A 125 8.43 -1.69 -15.27
C ALA A 125 9.19 -0.48 -14.71
N ALA A 126 8.57 0.71 -14.75
CA ALA A 126 9.18 1.95 -14.27
C ALA A 126 9.42 1.91 -12.75
N TYR A 127 8.48 1.36 -11.98
CA TYR A 127 8.64 1.12 -10.55
C TYR A 127 9.78 0.14 -10.24
N ILE A 128 9.86 -0.99 -10.95
CA ILE A 128 10.92 -1.99 -10.75
C ILE A 128 12.29 -1.38 -11.00
N VAL A 129 12.46 -0.69 -12.14
CA VAL A 129 13.74 -0.05 -12.50
C VAL A 129 14.11 1.03 -11.47
N LEU A 130 13.16 1.87 -11.07
CA LEU A 130 13.38 2.90 -10.05
C LEU A 130 13.77 2.28 -8.70
N HIS A 131 13.08 1.24 -8.26
CA HIS A 131 13.35 0.58 -6.99
C HIS A 131 14.73 -0.10 -6.97
N ALA A 132 15.04 -0.89 -8.01
CA ALA A 132 16.32 -1.59 -8.15
C ALA A 132 17.51 -0.63 -8.30
N ALA A 133 17.33 0.50 -8.99
CA ALA A 133 18.34 1.54 -9.07
C ALA A 133 18.58 2.22 -7.69
N ARG A 134 17.51 2.51 -6.94
CA ARG A 134 17.59 3.19 -5.63
C ARG A 134 18.25 2.35 -4.56
N SER A 135 18.07 1.03 -4.55
CA SER A 135 18.70 0.14 -3.58
C SER A 135 20.23 0.09 -3.73
N ARG A 136 20.76 0.43 -4.90
CA ARG A 136 22.20 0.42 -5.25
C ARG A 136 22.90 1.77 -5.08
N LEU A 137 22.11 2.83 -4.95
CA LEU A 137 22.58 4.19 -4.85
C LEU A 137 22.88 4.55 -3.38
N ALA A 138 24.16 4.50 -3.00
CA ALA A 138 24.67 5.15 -1.79
C ALA A 138 24.78 6.67 -1.99
N ILE A 139 23.65 7.33 -2.25
CA ILE A 139 23.54 8.78 -2.44
C ILE A 139 23.06 9.41 -1.12
N ARG A 140 23.40 10.69 -0.89
CA ARG A 140 22.80 11.54 0.14
C ARG A 140 21.26 11.37 0.16
N PRO A 141 20.63 11.26 1.35
CA PRO A 141 19.19 10.97 1.49
C PRO A 141 18.31 11.98 0.75
N VAL A 142 18.73 13.25 0.66
CA VAL A 142 18.01 14.31 -0.05
C VAL A 142 17.86 14.02 -1.54
N LEU A 143 18.93 13.64 -2.24
CA LEU A 143 18.84 13.39 -3.69
C LEU A 143 18.06 12.11 -3.99
N ARG A 144 18.11 11.11 -3.10
CA ARG A 144 17.23 9.94 -3.16
C ARG A 144 15.76 10.34 -3.01
N PHE A 145 15.44 11.28 -2.11
CA PHE A 145 14.10 11.82 -1.99
C PHE A 145 13.67 12.58 -3.25
N VAL A 146 14.50 13.51 -3.76
CA VAL A 146 14.21 14.30 -4.96
C VAL A 146 13.89 13.41 -6.17
N VAL A 147 14.71 12.39 -6.44
CA VAL A 147 14.46 11.45 -7.56
C VAL A 147 13.18 10.64 -7.35
N ALA A 148 12.81 10.33 -6.10
CA ALA A 148 11.51 9.68 -5.82
C ALA A 148 10.34 10.61 -6.02
N ALA A 149 10.48 11.86 -5.57
CA ALA A 149 9.41 12.84 -5.52
C ALA A 149 9.11 13.44 -6.89
N ALA A 150 10.10 13.51 -7.79
CA ALA A 150 9.92 14.05 -9.14
C ALA A 150 8.75 13.42 -9.90
N GLY A 151 8.64 12.08 -9.85
CA GLY A 151 7.55 11.34 -10.50
C GLY A 151 6.15 11.74 -9.98
N PRO A 152 5.88 11.54 -8.68
CA PRO A 152 4.65 11.97 -8.01
C PRO A 152 4.34 13.46 -8.16
N ILE A 153 5.33 14.35 -8.14
CA ILE A 153 5.12 15.80 -8.33
C ILE A 153 4.58 16.08 -9.72
N VAL A 154 5.15 15.49 -10.78
CA VAL A 154 4.65 15.68 -12.15
C VAL A 154 3.22 15.14 -12.28
N ILE A 155 2.94 13.98 -11.68
CA ILE A 155 1.58 13.40 -11.66
C ILE A 155 0.60 14.33 -10.94
N LEU A 156 0.99 14.87 -9.78
CA LEU A 156 0.17 15.80 -9.00
C LEU A 156 -0.13 17.07 -9.80
N LEU A 157 0.91 17.69 -10.38
CA LEU A 157 0.76 18.91 -11.19
C LEU A 157 -0.15 18.68 -12.40
N MET A 158 0.01 17.55 -13.08
CA MET A 158 -0.84 17.18 -14.21
C MET A 158 -2.29 16.92 -13.78
N GLY A 159 -2.50 16.23 -12.65
CA GLY A 159 -3.83 16.03 -12.09
C GLY A 159 -4.50 17.35 -11.69
N MET A 160 -3.75 18.27 -11.07
CA MET A 160 -4.25 19.62 -10.74
C MET A 160 -4.59 20.44 -11.98
N ALA A 161 -3.91 20.19 -13.10
CA ALA A 161 -4.18 20.83 -14.39
C ALA A 161 -5.33 20.16 -15.18
N GLY A 162 -6.00 19.15 -14.61
CA GLY A 162 -7.09 18.42 -15.27
C GLY A 162 -6.64 17.40 -16.32
N GLY A 163 -5.33 17.09 -16.40
CA GLY A 163 -4.78 16.20 -17.43
C GLY A 163 -5.25 14.74 -17.35
N PHE A 164 -6.00 14.37 -16.30
CA PHE A 164 -6.56 13.04 -16.10
C PHE A 164 -8.09 13.02 -16.14
N ASP A 165 -8.75 14.15 -16.36
CA ASP A 165 -10.22 14.29 -16.20
C ASP A 165 -11.01 13.39 -17.15
N ASP A 166 -10.44 13.10 -18.34
CA ASP A 166 -11.05 12.23 -19.34
C ASP A 166 -10.84 10.73 -19.09
N LEU A 167 -9.94 10.37 -18.17
CA LEU A 167 -9.79 8.99 -17.76
C LEU A 167 -11.06 8.53 -17.02
N SER A 168 -11.51 7.33 -17.32
CA SER A 168 -12.70 6.73 -16.70
C SER A 168 -12.62 6.77 -15.17
N LEU A 169 -11.44 6.57 -14.59
CA LEU A 169 -11.25 6.64 -13.15
C LEU A 169 -11.65 8.01 -12.57
N MET A 170 -11.22 9.10 -13.20
CA MET A 170 -11.53 10.46 -12.75
C MET A 170 -13.00 10.82 -13.04
N ARG A 171 -13.53 10.41 -14.19
CA ARG A 171 -14.97 10.57 -14.49
C ARG A 171 -15.85 9.85 -13.48
N GLU A 172 -15.52 8.61 -13.12
CA GLU A 172 -16.28 7.84 -12.13
C GLU A 172 -16.15 8.43 -10.72
N TYR A 173 -14.96 8.93 -10.36
CA TYR A 173 -14.75 9.69 -9.12
C TYR A 173 -15.63 10.94 -9.09
N ALA A 174 -15.56 11.80 -10.12
CA ALA A 174 -16.36 13.03 -10.19
C ALA A 174 -17.87 12.75 -10.11
N ASN A 175 -18.34 11.68 -10.75
CA ASN A 175 -19.75 11.27 -10.70
C ASN A 175 -20.18 10.71 -9.33
N THR A 176 -19.25 10.25 -8.50
CA THR A 176 -19.52 9.51 -7.26
C THR A 176 -18.85 10.17 -6.05
N GLU A 177 -18.38 11.41 -6.16
CA GLU A 177 -17.48 12.06 -5.22
C GLU A 177 -18.05 12.06 -3.80
N GLN A 178 -19.32 12.48 -3.63
CA GLN A 178 -19.97 12.52 -2.32
C GLN A 178 -20.02 11.14 -1.66
N ARG A 179 -20.34 10.10 -2.44
CA ARG A 179 -20.38 8.72 -1.94
C ARG A 179 -18.97 8.22 -1.62
N PHE A 180 -17.99 8.54 -2.45
CA PHE A 180 -16.59 8.18 -2.21
C PHE A 180 -16.08 8.76 -0.89
N LEU A 181 -16.30 10.05 -0.64
CA LEU A 181 -15.93 10.71 0.63
C LEU A 181 -16.66 10.07 1.83
N THR A 182 -17.95 9.75 1.67
CA THR A 182 -18.74 9.07 2.70
C THR A 182 -18.17 7.69 3.03
N GLU A 183 -17.83 6.89 2.03
CA GLU A 183 -17.27 5.55 2.24
C GLU A 183 -15.84 5.58 2.76
N ILE A 184 -15.02 6.57 2.38
CA ILE A 184 -13.71 6.79 3.01
C ILE A 184 -13.87 7.09 4.51
N ALA A 185 -14.76 8.01 4.86
CA ALA A 185 -15.01 8.35 6.26
C ALA A 185 -15.49 7.12 7.04
N ARG A 186 -16.39 6.33 6.45
CA ARG A 186 -16.87 5.07 7.03
C ARG A 186 -15.76 4.04 7.20
N HIS A 187 -14.87 3.91 6.22
CA HIS A 187 -13.73 3.00 6.28
C HIS A 187 -12.76 3.40 7.39
N ILE A 188 -12.40 4.69 7.48
CA ILE A 188 -11.55 5.22 8.55
C ILE A 188 -12.20 4.97 9.91
N LEU A 189 -13.48 5.30 10.06
CA LEU A 189 -14.22 5.08 11.31
C LEU A 189 -14.20 3.60 11.72
N LEU A 190 -14.49 2.67 10.80
CA LEU A 190 -14.49 1.23 11.08
C LEU A 190 -13.09 0.70 11.41
N ALA A 191 -12.07 1.07 10.62
CA ALA A 191 -10.70 0.64 10.85
C ALA A 191 -10.17 1.16 12.19
N THR A 192 -10.32 2.46 12.45
CA THR A 192 -9.84 3.08 13.69
C THR A 192 -10.60 2.55 14.92
N SER A 193 -11.93 2.41 14.86
CA SER A 193 -12.69 1.83 15.97
C SER A 193 -12.33 0.37 16.22
N GLY A 194 -12.11 -0.42 15.16
CA GLY A 194 -11.65 -1.81 15.28
C GLY A 194 -10.31 -1.92 16.00
N VAL A 195 -9.32 -1.10 15.60
CA VAL A 195 -8.01 -1.05 16.26
C VAL A 195 -8.10 -0.56 17.70
N ILE A 196 -8.90 0.49 17.97
CA ILE A 196 -9.07 1.00 19.34
C ILE A 196 -9.67 -0.08 20.24
N ILE A 197 -10.78 -0.70 19.83
CA ILE A 197 -11.44 -1.77 20.59
C ILE A 197 -10.48 -2.95 20.76
N GLY A 198 -9.81 -3.36 19.69
CA GLY A 198 -8.78 -4.38 19.71
C GLY A 198 -7.68 -4.09 20.72
N ALA A 199 -7.13 -2.88 20.71
CA ALA A 199 -6.10 -2.43 21.65
C ALA A 199 -6.58 -2.45 23.10
N THR A 200 -7.83 -2.06 23.37
CA THR A 200 -8.40 -2.12 24.74
C THR A 200 -8.45 -3.55 25.30
N ILE A 201 -8.48 -4.56 24.44
CA ILE A 201 -8.49 -5.98 24.81
C ILE A 201 -7.06 -6.54 24.80
N ALA A 202 -6.34 -6.31 23.70
CA ALA A 202 -5.04 -6.89 23.41
C ALA A 202 -3.92 -6.36 24.32
N VAL A 203 -3.91 -5.06 24.66
CA VAL A 203 -2.87 -4.50 25.54
C VAL A 203 -2.96 -5.11 26.95
N PRO A 204 -4.12 -5.17 27.61
CA PRO A 204 -4.25 -5.90 28.87
C PRO A 204 -3.86 -7.37 28.77
N LEU A 205 -4.26 -8.08 27.70
CA LEU A 205 -3.88 -9.48 27.49
C LEU A 205 -2.36 -9.64 27.33
N GLY A 206 -1.69 -8.74 26.60
CA GLY A 206 -0.23 -8.71 26.49
C GLY A 206 0.46 -8.47 27.82
N ILE A 207 -0.03 -7.52 28.64
CA ILE A 207 0.48 -7.26 30.00
C ILE A 207 0.28 -8.49 30.91
N LEU A 208 -0.85 -9.18 30.80
CA LEU A 208 -1.11 -10.39 31.60
C LEU A 208 -0.22 -11.56 31.15
N ALA A 209 -0.02 -11.71 29.84
CA ALA A 209 0.84 -12.74 29.26
C ALA A 209 2.31 -12.57 29.70
N THR A 210 2.83 -11.35 29.83
CA THR A 210 4.21 -11.13 30.31
C THR A 210 4.41 -11.53 31.76
N ARG A 211 3.35 -11.45 32.57
CA ARG A 211 3.38 -11.73 34.01
C ARG A 211 3.13 -13.19 34.37
N SER A 212 2.46 -13.94 33.49
CA SER A 212 2.06 -15.32 33.78
C SER A 212 2.25 -16.24 32.57
N LYS A 213 3.20 -17.18 32.69
CA LYS A 213 3.41 -18.24 31.70
C LYS A 213 2.17 -19.12 31.47
N ARG A 214 1.25 -19.17 32.44
CA ARG A 214 -0.04 -19.90 32.31
C ARG A 214 -1.04 -19.17 31.42
N VAL A 215 -0.95 -17.84 31.35
CA VAL A 215 -1.81 -16.99 30.49
C VAL A 215 -1.19 -16.80 29.11
N GLU A 216 0.14 -16.71 29.05
CA GLU A 216 0.90 -16.58 27.80
C GLU A 216 0.49 -17.62 26.74
N ARG A 217 0.60 -18.91 27.07
CA ARG A 217 0.29 -20.01 26.14
C ARG A 217 -1.12 -19.94 25.54
N PRO A 218 -2.21 -19.89 26.34
CA PRO A 218 -3.56 -19.85 25.78
C PRO A 218 -3.85 -18.57 25.01
N VAL A 219 -3.37 -17.41 25.46
CA VAL A 219 -3.58 -16.14 24.73
C VAL A 219 -2.97 -16.24 23.34
N PHE A 220 -1.69 -16.60 23.22
CA PHE A 220 -1.04 -16.73 21.92
C PHE A 220 -1.62 -17.85 21.06
N ALA A 221 -2.04 -18.97 21.66
CA ALA A 221 -2.69 -20.05 20.92
C ALA A 221 -4.02 -19.59 20.29
N VAL A 222 -4.86 -18.89 21.06
CA VAL A 222 -6.16 -18.40 20.59
C VAL A 222 -5.99 -17.31 19.53
N THR A 223 -5.16 -16.29 19.79
CA THR A 223 -4.98 -15.19 18.84
C THR A 223 -4.33 -15.67 17.54
N SER A 224 -3.36 -16.59 17.61
CA SER A 224 -2.76 -17.18 16.41
C SER A 224 -3.72 -18.09 15.65
N ALA A 225 -4.61 -18.81 16.34
CA ALA A 225 -5.59 -19.66 15.67
C ALA A 225 -6.52 -18.83 14.77
N PHE A 226 -7.00 -17.68 15.25
CA PHE A 226 -7.87 -16.81 14.44
C PHE A 226 -7.17 -16.21 13.22
N GLU A 227 -5.89 -15.88 13.33
CA GLU A 227 -5.08 -15.34 12.23
C GLU A 227 -4.89 -16.33 11.08
N THR A 228 -4.96 -17.63 11.35
CA THR A 228 -4.85 -18.64 10.31
C THR A 228 -6.16 -18.83 9.52
N VAL A 229 -7.28 -18.28 9.99
CA VAL A 229 -8.55 -18.31 9.27
C VAL A 229 -8.50 -17.27 8.14
N PRO A 230 -8.77 -17.63 6.87
CA PRO A 230 -8.89 -16.65 5.80
C PRO A 230 -10.01 -15.64 6.11
N SER A 231 -9.78 -14.35 5.88
CA SER A 231 -10.75 -13.29 6.21
C SER A 231 -12.12 -13.53 5.59
N LEU A 232 -12.17 -13.93 4.31
CA LEU A 232 -13.42 -14.26 3.62
C LEU A 232 -14.20 -15.40 4.32
N ALA A 233 -13.50 -16.41 4.83
CA ALA A 233 -14.10 -17.51 5.56
C ALA A 233 -14.60 -17.07 6.95
N LEU A 234 -13.86 -16.20 7.64
CA LEU A 234 -14.29 -15.61 8.92
C LEU A 234 -15.58 -14.78 8.73
N PHE A 235 -15.67 -13.97 7.68
CA PHE A 235 -16.90 -13.25 7.34
C PHE A 235 -18.07 -14.21 7.10
N GLY A 236 -17.85 -15.30 6.35
CA GLY A 236 -18.84 -16.35 6.16
C GLY A 236 -19.26 -17.04 7.46
N LEU A 237 -18.32 -17.28 8.37
CA LEU A 237 -18.56 -17.88 9.68
C LEU A 237 -19.36 -16.95 10.60
N LEU A 238 -19.12 -15.63 10.56
CA LEU A 238 -19.84 -14.63 11.36
C LEU A 238 -21.24 -14.32 10.82
N MET A 239 -21.45 -14.50 9.52
CA MET A 239 -22.71 -14.22 8.82
C MET A 239 -23.92 -14.93 9.45
N ALA A 240 -23.87 -16.25 9.59
CA ALA A 240 -24.99 -17.04 10.10
C ALA A 240 -25.30 -16.76 11.59
N PRO A 241 -24.32 -16.77 12.51
CA PRO A 241 -24.55 -16.44 13.92
C PRO A 241 -25.08 -15.02 14.13
N LEU A 242 -24.51 -14.00 13.48
CA LEU A 242 -24.98 -12.63 13.63
C LEU A 242 -26.37 -12.43 13.04
N THR A 243 -26.69 -13.10 11.95
CA THR A 243 -28.04 -13.09 11.37
C THR A 243 -29.03 -13.72 12.35
N ALA A 244 -28.74 -14.92 12.86
CA ALA A 244 -29.58 -15.60 13.85
C ALA A 244 -29.78 -14.75 15.10
N LEU A 245 -28.71 -14.12 15.61
CA LEU A 245 -28.77 -13.23 16.76
C LEU A 245 -29.64 -11.99 16.50
N SER A 246 -29.52 -11.39 15.31
CA SER A 246 -30.34 -10.23 14.92
C SER A 246 -31.83 -10.57 14.74
N TYR A 247 -32.15 -11.83 14.41
CA TYR A 247 -33.54 -12.31 14.36
C TYR A 247 -34.09 -12.61 15.75
N ALA A 248 -33.27 -13.18 16.64
CA ALA A 248 -33.66 -13.49 18.01
C ALA A 248 -33.88 -12.23 18.86
N PHE A 249 -33.10 -11.16 18.62
CA PHE A 249 -33.16 -9.91 19.38
C PHE A 249 -33.32 -8.71 18.45
N PRO A 250 -34.56 -8.26 18.17
CA PRO A 250 -34.82 -7.14 17.26
C PRO A 250 -34.07 -5.84 17.62
N VAL A 251 -33.85 -5.58 18.91
CA VAL A 251 -33.07 -4.42 19.38
C VAL A 251 -31.65 -4.40 18.80
N LEU A 252 -31.02 -5.57 18.61
CA LEU A 252 -29.68 -5.66 18.02
C LEU A 252 -29.69 -5.28 16.53
N ARG A 253 -30.79 -5.57 15.83
CA ARG A 253 -30.99 -5.19 14.44
C ARG A 253 -31.15 -3.68 14.27
N ASP A 254 -31.79 -3.03 15.23
CA ASP A 254 -32.02 -1.58 15.25
C ASP A 254 -30.72 -0.79 15.42
N ILE A 255 -29.79 -1.31 16.23
CA ILE A 255 -28.43 -0.75 16.38
C ILE A 255 -27.46 -1.20 15.26
N GLY A 256 -27.95 -1.88 14.23
CA GLY A 256 -27.18 -2.21 13.03
C GLY A 256 -26.39 -3.52 13.06
N ILE A 257 -26.61 -4.40 14.04
CA ILE A 257 -26.00 -5.74 14.07
C ILE A 257 -26.76 -6.67 13.12
N ARG A 258 -26.07 -7.13 12.07
CA ARG A 258 -26.59 -8.01 11.02
C ARG A 258 -25.47 -8.92 10.53
N GLY A 259 -25.82 -9.99 9.82
CA GLY A 259 -24.84 -10.89 9.21
C GLY A 259 -23.91 -10.21 8.20
N VAL A 260 -24.41 -9.23 7.43
CA VAL A 260 -23.64 -8.44 6.47
C VAL A 260 -23.54 -7.00 6.94
N GLY A 261 -22.35 -6.41 6.85
CA GLY A 261 -22.14 -4.97 7.03
C GLY A 261 -21.05 -4.64 8.05
N ALA A 262 -21.26 -3.56 8.80
CA ALA A 262 -20.27 -3.01 9.72
C ALA A 262 -19.94 -3.94 10.91
N ALA A 263 -20.94 -4.65 11.46
CA ALA A 263 -20.76 -5.51 12.62
C ALA A 263 -19.76 -6.67 12.41
N PRO A 264 -19.92 -7.54 11.39
CA PRO A 264 -18.93 -8.60 11.13
C PRO A 264 -17.56 -8.03 10.77
N ALA A 265 -17.51 -6.88 10.08
CA ALA A 265 -16.25 -6.22 9.74
C ALA A 265 -15.51 -5.73 10.99
N LEU A 266 -16.22 -5.11 11.93
CA LEU A 266 -15.65 -4.64 13.19
C LEU A 266 -15.15 -5.82 14.04
N ILE A 267 -15.92 -6.90 14.14
CA ILE A 267 -15.51 -8.11 14.86
C ILE A 267 -14.25 -8.71 14.25
N ALA A 268 -14.21 -8.85 12.92
CA ALA A 268 -13.03 -9.35 12.23
C ALA A 268 -11.81 -8.45 12.46
N LEU A 269 -11.96 -7.12 12.32
CA LEU A 269 -10.89 -6.16 12.58
C LEU A 269 -10.36 -6.26 14.01
N VAL A 270 -11.24 -6.38 15.00
CA VAL A 270 -10.83 -6.61 16.40
C VAL A 270 -10.01 -7.89 16.51
N ILE A 271 -10.53 -9.02 16.00
CA ILE A 271 -9.87 -10.34 16.08
C ILE A 271 -8.47 -10.30 15.44
N TYR A 272 -8.35 -9.79 14.21
CA TYR A 272 -7.07 -9.69 13.48
C TYR A 272 -6.11 -8.65 14.08
N SER A 273 -6.61 -7.68 14.85
CA SER A 273 -5.73 -6.77 15.58
C SER A 273 -5.17 -7.39 16.87
N LEU A 274 -5.76 -8.47 17.39
CA LEU A 274 -5.38 -9.01 18.70
C LEU A 274 -3.95 -9.57 18.70
N LEU A 275 -3.60 -10.46 17.76
CA LEU A 275 -2.28 -11.09 17.76
C LEU A 275 -1.13 -10.07 17.68
N PRO A 276 -1.08 -9.16 16.69
CA PRO A 276 0.04 -8.23 16.58
C PRO A 276 0.16 -7.31 17.79
N ILE A 277 -0.97 -6.80 18.32
CA ILE A 277 -0.96 -5.91 19.48
C ILE A 277 -0.55 -6.67 20.76
N VAL A 278 -1.07 -7.89 20.98
CA VAL A 278 -0.63 -8.75 22.11
C VAL A 278 0.85 -9.05 22.00
N HIS A 279 1.32 -9.47 20.82
CA HIS A 279 2.71 -9.82 20.58
C HIS A 279 3.65 -8.64 20.83
N ASN A 280 3.33 -7.47 20.28
CA ASN A 280 4.16 -6.28 20.43
C ASN A 280 4.11 -5.69 21.84
N THR A 281 2.97 -5.78 22.52
CA THR A 281 2.90 -5.47 23.95
C THR A 281 3.77 -6.42 24.78
N TYR A 282 3.69 -7.73 24.51
CA TYR A 282 4.49 -8.73 25.20
C TYR A 282 6.00 -8.51 24.97
N ALA A 283 6.39 -8.33 23.71
CA ALA A 283 7.78 -8.13 23.31
C ALA A 283 8.34 -6.80 23.84
N GLY A 284 7.56 -5.72 23.79
CA GLY A 284 7.97 -4.40 24.28
C GLY A 284 8.25 -4.40 25.78
N LEU A 285 7.38 -5.02 26.58
CA LEU A 285 7.57 -5.14 28.02
C LEU A 285 8.74 -6.07 28.40
N ARG A 286 8.94 -7.17 27.64
CA ARG A 286 10.03 -8.13 27.88
C ARG A 286 11.43 -7.57 27.58
N GLN A 287 11.52 -6.56 26.72
CA GLN A 287 12.80 -5.94 26.34
C GLN A 287 13.28 -4.89 27.34
N ILE A 288 12.47 -4.52 28.33
CA ILE A 288 12.85 -3.54 29.36
C ILE A 288 13.93 -4.13 30.26
N ASP A 289 15.02 -3.38 30.46
CA ASP A 289 16.12 -3.76 31.33
C ASP A 289 15.64 -3.99 32.78
N PRO A 290 15.85 -5.18 33.37
CA PRO A 290 15.53 -5.44 34.78
C PRO A 290 16.11 -4.41 35.75
N ALA A 291 17.30 -3.86 35.48
CA ALA A 291 17.91 -2.83 36.31
C ALA A 291 17.07 -1.54 36.38
N THR A 292 16.38 -1.20 35.27
CA THR A 292 15.46 -0.05 35.23
C THR A 292 14.24 -0.30 36.11
N LEU A 293 13.71 -1.53 36.12
CA LEU A 293 12.57 -1.91 36.95
C LEU A 293 12.94 -1.96 38.44
N ASP A 294 14.14 -2.44 38.76
CA ASP A 294 14.64 -2.48 40.14
C ASP A 294 14.96 -1.08 40.67
N ALA A 295 15.49 -0.18 39.85
CA ALA A 295 15.64 1.23 40.19
C ALA A 295 14.28 1.90 40.48
N ALA A 296 13.26 1.64 39.65
CA ALA A 296 11.92 2.16 39.88
C ALA A 296 11.32 1.67 41.21
N ARG A 297 11.50 0.38 41.54
CA ARG A 297 11.10 -0.19 42.84
C ARG A 297 11.90 0.41 44.00
N GLY A 298 13.21 0.62 43.82
CA GLY A 298 14.09 1.26 44.80
C GLY A 298 13.72 2.72 45.11
N MET A 299 13.09 3.41 44.17
CA MET A 299 12.49 4.74 44.38
C MET A 299 11.12 4.71 45.10
N GLY A 300 10.65 3.54 45.56
CA GLY A 300 9.38 3.39 46.28
C GLY A 300 8.14 3.35 45.39
N MET A 301 8.28 3.14 44.07
CA MET A 301 7.13 3.07 43.18
C MET A 301 6.29 1.81 43.43
N SER A 302 4.97 1.98 43.49
CA SER A 302 4.02 0.86 43.54
C SER A 302 3.98 0.11 42.22
N ARG A 303 3.43 -1.12 42.22
CA ARG A 303 3.29 -1.92 40.99
C ARG A 303 2.53 -1.19 39.88
N SER A 304 1.49 -0.43 40.20
CA SER A 304 0.74 0.33 39.20
C SER A 304 1.54 1.53 38.69
N GLN A 305 2.34 2.17 39.55
CA GLN A 305 3.22 3.27 39.15
C GLN A 305 4.34 2.79 38.22
N VAL A 306 4.98 1.65 38.52
CA VAL A 306 5.99 1.06 37.63
C VAL A 306 5.38 0.78 36.25
N VAL A 307 4.16 0.25 36.20
CA VAL A 307 3.48 -0.05 34.93
C VAL A 307 3.22 1.21 34.12
N TRP A 308 2.53 2.19 34.69
CA TRP A 308 2.06 3.35 33.95
C TRP A 308 3.13 4.42 33.72
N ARG A 309 4.15 4.50 34.59
CA ARG A 309 5.19 5.54 34.53
C ARG A 309 6.53 5.05 34.00
N VAL A 310 6.77 3.75 33.96
CA VAL A 310 8.05 3.18 33.50
C VAL A 310 7.83 2.19 32.37
N GLU A 311 7.08 1.11 32.61
CA GLU A 311 6.90 0.04 31.62
C GLU A 311 6.18 0.51 30.36
N PHE A 312 5.02 1.16 30.51
CA PHE A 312 4.20 1.59 29.38
C PHE A 312 4.91 2.64 28.50
N PRO A 313 5.51 3.72 29.04
CA PRO A 313 6.27 4.67 28.22
C PRO A 313 7.46 4.06 27.47
N LEU A 314 8.18 3.12 28.11
CA LEU A 314 9.32 2.44 27.48
C LEU A 314 8.88 1.42 26.41
N ALA A 315 7.76 0.75 26.63
CA ALA A 315 7.21 -0.22 25.68
C ALA A 315 6.39 0.44 24.55
N ALA A 316 5.86 1.65 24.74
CA ALA A 316 4.95 2.31 23.81
C ALA A 316 5.42 2.37 22.35
N PRO A 317 6.72 2.66 22.04
CA PRO A 317 7.19 2.64 20.65
C PRO A 317 7.09 1.25 20.00
N VAL A 318 7.29 0.19 20.77
CA VAL A 318 7.18 -1.20 20.29
C VAL A 318 5.71 -1.59 20.18
N VAL A 319 4.88 -1.22 21.16
CA VAL A 319 3.43 -1.49 21.14
C VAL A 319 2.77 -0.81 19.93
N GLY A 320 3.10 0.46 19.67
CA GLY A 320 2.54 1.23 18.55
C GLY A 320 3.10 0.86 17.17
N ALA A 321 4.09 -0.03 17.09
CA ALA A 321 4.56 -0.60 15.83
C ALA A 321 3.68 -1.77 15.34
N GLY A 322 2.76 -2.28 16.18
CA GLY A 322 1.75 -3.29 15.82
C GLY A 322 0.41 -2.67 15.55
#